data_AF-A0A8D8GL66-F1
#
_entry.id   AF-A0A8D8GL66-F1
#
_cell.length_a   1.000
_cell.length_b   1.000
_cell.length_c   1.000
_cell.angle_alpha   90.00
_cell.angle_beta   90.00
_cell.angle_gamma   90.00
#
_symmetry.space_group_name_H-M   'P 1'
#
loop_
_entity.id
_entity.type
_entity.pdbx_description
1 polymer ?
#
loop_
_entity_poly.entity_id
_entity_poly.type
_entity_poly.pdbx_seq_one_letter_code
_entity_poly.pdbx_strand_id
1 'polypeptide(L)'
;FKSIEDLHLQRMLENAFQARVRNPILEQTGQIADFGAIKSCFGKLTGEVKKLINAAKKQFKTCKTGGGNSSGCTDQQENAFADGVINLATTLQGCISSKRKD
;
A
#
# COMPACT_ATOMS: atom_id res chain seq x y z
N PHE A 1 -8.43 1.15 5.48
CA PHE A 1 -7.62 1.44 6.68
C PHE A 1 -8.47 1.76 7.91
N LYS A 2 -9.58 2.51 7.82
CA LYS A 2 -10.51 2.84 8.94
C LYS A 2 -11.01 1.69 9.84
N SER A 3 -10.83 0.43 9.44
CA SER A 3 -11.19 -0.76 10.22
C SER A 3 -10.03 -1.32 11.05
N ILE A 4 -8.94 -0.56 11.22
CA ILE A 4 -7.78 -0.91 12.04
C ILE A 4 -7.93 -0.13 13.34
N GLU A 5 -8.11 -0.84 14.45
CA GLU A 5 -8.38 -0.23 15.76
C GLU A 5 -7.17 0.49 16.35
N ASP A 6 -5.96 -0.05 16.14
CA ASP A 6 -4.74 0.59 16.63
C ASP A 6 -4.34 1.76 15.72
N LEU A 7 -4.37 2.97 16.27
CA LEU A 7 -4.10 4.20 15.54
C LEU A 7 -2.65 4.32 15.04
N HIS A 8 -1.67 3.72 15.73
CA HIS A 8 -0.28 3.73 15.25
C HIS A 8 -0.16 2.88 13.99
N LEU A 9 -0.70 1.65 14.05
CA LEU A 9 -0.73 0.76 12.90
C LEU A 9 -1.52 1.37 11.74
N GLN A 10 -2.70 1.95 12.02
CA GLN A 10 -3.52 2.59 11.00
C GLN A 10 -2.75 3.71 10.27
N ARG A 11 -2.18 4.65 11.03
CA ARG A 11 -1.46 5.81 10.47
C ARG A 11 -0.24 5.38 9.68
N MET A 12 0.55 4.42 10.18
CA MET A 12 1.71 3.91 9.45
C MET A 12 1.29 3.31 8.10
N LEU A 13 0.29 2.42 8.10
CA LEU A 13 -0.17 1.77 6.87
C LEU A 13 -0.76 2.77 5.87
N GLU A 14 -1.51 3.77 6.34
CA GLU A 14 -2.04 4.86 5.51
C GLU A 14 -0.92 5.71 4.91
N ASN A 15 0.06 6.13 5.73
CA ASN A 15 1.18 6.97 5.30
C ASN A 15 2.05 6.25 4.26
N ALA A 16 2.41 4.99 4.52
CA ALA A 16 3.20 4.19 3.61
C ALA A 16 2.48 4.00 2.26
N PHE A 17 1.18 3.67 2.29
CA PHE A 17 0.39 3.53 1.06
C PHE A 17 0.26 4.86 0.30
N GLN A 18 0.04 5.97 1.00
CA GLN A 18 -0.05 7.29 0.36
C GLN A 18 1.27 7.68 -0.31
N ALA A 19 2.38 7.58 0.43
CA ALA A 19 3.69 8.00 -0.05
C ALA A 19 4.18 7.13 -1.23
N ARG A 20 3.89 5.83 -1.21
CA ARG A 20 4.51 4.87 -2.17
C ARG A 20 3.59 4.42 -3.27
N VAL A 21 2.28 4.46 -3.10
CA VAL A 21 1.31 4.07 -4.13
C VAL A 21 0.52 5.28 -4.61
N ARG A 22 -0.19 5.97 -3.71
CA ARG A 22 -1.14 7.01 -4.14
C ARG A 22 -0.43 8.17 -4.87
N ASN A 23 0.60 8.76 -4.26
CA ASN A 23 1.26 9.94 -4.81
C ASN A 23 1.95 9.64 -6.15
N PRO A 24 2.76 8.56 -6.29
CA PRO A 24 3.41 8.25 -7.56
C PRO A 24 2.43 7.89 -8.67
N ILE A 25 1.29 7.26 -8.34
CA ILE A 25 0.27 6.94 -9.34
C ILE A 25 -0.49 8.20 -9.78
N LEU A 26 -0.84 9.09 -8.85
CA LEU A 26 -1.50 10.35 -9.19
C LEU A 26 -0.67 11.17 -10.18
N GLU A 27 0.64 11.31 -9.92
CA GLU A 27 1.57 12.01 -10.81
C GLU A 27 1.58 11.42 -12.23
N GLN A 28 1.58 10.09 -12.34
CA GLN A 28 1.53 9.41 -13.64
C GLN A 28 0.19 9.52 -14.33
N THR A 29 -0.92 9.45 -13.59
CA THR A 29 -2.27 9.53 -14.17
C THR A 29 -2.64 10.93 -14.64
N GLY A 30 -2.04 11.99 -14.09
CA GLY A 30 -2.18 13.35 -14.60
C GLY A 30 -1.66 13.52 -16.04
N GLN A 31 -0.87 12.57 -16.53
CA GLN A 31 -0.33 12.52 -17.89
C GLN A 31 -1.15 11.63 -18.84
N ILE A 32 -2.30 11.12 -18.42
CA ILE A 32 -3.10 10.13 -19.17
C ILE A 32 -4.39 10.76 -19.65
N ALA A 33 -4.57 10.79 -20.97
CA ALA A 33 -5.77 11.36 -21.60
C ALA A 33 -7.04 10.50 -21.40
N ASP A 34 -6.89 9.18 -21.25
CA ASP A 34 -8.01 8.24 -21.07
C ASP A 34 -7.81 7.34 -19.84
N PHE A 35 -8.51 7.68 -18.75
CA PHE A 35 -8.53 6.89 -17.51
C PHE A 35 -9.17 5.50 -17.68
N GLY A 36 -9.99 5.29 -18.72
CA GLY A 36 -10.57 3.98 -19.04
C GLY A 36 -9.49 2.96 -19.41
N ALA A 37 -8.43 3.39 -20.11
CA ALA A 37 -7.34 2.54 -20.57
C ALA A 37 -6.54 1.89 -19.43
N ILE A 38 -6.49 2.52 -18.25
CA ILE A 38 -5.74 2.04 -17.09
C ILE A 38 -6.59 1.27 -16.08
N LYS A 39 -7.92 1.22 -16.24
CA LYS A 39 -8.83 0.56 -15.29
C LYS A 39 -8.44 -0.91 -15.02
N SER A 40 -7.98 -1.62 -16.04
CA SER A 40 -7.54 -3.01 -15.93
C SER A 40 -6.27 -3.17 -15.08
N CYS A 41 -5.40 -2.16 -15.04
CA CYS A 41 -4.19 -2.16 -14.20
C CYS A 41 -4.51 -2.17 -12.70
N PHE A 42 -5.67 -1.64 -12.30
CA PHE A 42 -6.12 -1.62 -10.90
C PHE A 42 -6.81 -2.91 -10.46
N GLY A 43 -7.16 -3.83 -11.39
CA GLY A 43 -8.01 -4.98 -11.09
C GLY A 43 -7.48 -5.90 -9.99
N LYS A 44 -6.16 -6.03 -9.86
CA LYS A 44 -5.52 -6.84 -8.81
C LYS A 44 -5.09 -6.04 -7.58
N LEU A 45 -5.11 -4.71 -7.65
CA LEU A 45 -4.56 -3.82 -6.62
C LEU A 45 -5.22 -4.06 -5.26
N THR A 46 -6.55 -4.08 -5.23
CA THR A 46 -7.33 -4.26 -4.00
C THR A 46 -6.99 -5.56 -3.27
N GLY A 47 -6.79 -6.65 -4.01
CA GLY A 47 -6.46 -7.97 -3.45
C GLY A 47 -5.07 -7.98 -2.82
N GLU A 48 -4.07 -7.45 -3.52
CA GLU A 48 -2.69 -7.39 -3.03
C GLU A 48 -2.54 -6.45 -1.83
N VAL A 49 -3.14 -5.25 -1.86
CA VAL A 49 -3.16 -4.34 -0.70
C VAL A 49 -3.79 -5.01 0.51
N LYS A 50 -4.90 -5.74 0.32
CA LYS A 50 -5.57 -6.45 1.42
C LYS A 50 -4.68 -7.54 2.02
N LYS A 51 -3.92 -8.28 1.21
CA LYS A 51 -2.94 -9.27 1.69
C LYS A 51 -1.86 -8.60 2.54
N LEU A 52 -1.28 -7.50 2.06
CA LEU A 52 -0.25 -6.74 2.78
C LEU A 52 -0.78 -6.20 4.13
N ILE A 53 -1.98 -5.61 4.14
CA ILE A 53 -2.62 -5.14 5.37
C ILE A 53 -2.84 -6.29 6.35
N ASN A 54 -3.33 -7.45 5.87
CA ASN A 54 -3.56 -8.60 6.73
C ASN A 54 -2.27 -9.18 7.32
N ALA A 55 -1.18 -9.21 6.55
CA ALA A 55 0.13 -9.61 7.02
C ALA A 55 0.63 -8.66 8.13
N ALA A 56 0.57 -7.35 7.89
CA ALA A 56 0.96 -6.34 8.88
C ALA A 56 0.11 -6.44 10.17
N LYS A 57 -1.22 -6.62 10.04
CA LYS A 57 -2.11 -6.83 11.19
C LYS A 57 -1.75 -8.08 11.99
N LYS A 58 -1.43 -9.20 11.32
CA LYS A 58 -1.06 -10.45 11.97
C LYS A 58 0.23 -10.28 12.77
N GLN A 59 1.26 -9.71 12.16
CA GLN A 59 2.56 -9.54 12.80
C GLN A 59 2.51 -8.49 13.92
N PHE A 60 1.74 -7.40 13.74
CA PHE A 60 1.45 -6.43 14.80
C PHE A 60 0.77 -7.10 16.00
N LYS A 61 -0.26 -7.92 15.76
CA LYS A 61 -0.95 -8.67 16.83
C LYS A 61 0.03 -9.58 17.58
N THR A 62 0.90 -10.31 16.87
CA THR A 62 1.93 -11.15 17.48
C THR A 62 2.87 -10.34 18.39
N CYS A 63 3.33 -9.17 17.93
CA CYS A 63 4.17 -8.30 18.76
C CYS A 63 3.44 -7.79 20.00
N LYS A 64 2.18 -7.35 19.87
CA LYS A 64 1.35 -6.90 21.00
C LYS A 64 1.16 -8.00 22.04
N THR A 65 0.90 -9.23 21.61
CA THR A 65 0.78 -10.38 22.52
C THR A 65 2.09 -10.76 23.19
N GLY A 66 3.23 -10.42 22.59
CA GLY A 66 4.57 -10.60 23.17
C GLY A 66 5.00 -9.51 24.15
N GLY A 67 4.09 -8.61 24.55
CA GLY A 67 4.37 -7.51 25.49
C GLY A 67 4.83 -6.20 24.84
N GLY A 68 4.85 -6.12 23.51
CA GLY A 68 5.23 -4.89 22.80
C GLY A 68 4.20 -3.76 22.94
N ASN A 69 4.68 -2.52 22.93
CA ASN A 69 3.82 -1.34 22.83
C ASN A 69 3.45 -1.05 21.37
N SER A 70 2.43 -0.22 21.14
CA SER A 70 1.91 0.02 19.78
C SER A 70 2.91 0.71 18.85
N SER A 71 3.77 1.60 19.37
CA SER A 71 4.81 2.24 18.56
C SER A 71 5.84 1.22 18.09
N GLY A 72 6.49 0.51 19.02
CA GLY A 72 7.54 -0.46 18.68
C GLY A 72 7.02 -1.62 17.83
N CYS A 73 5.78 -2.06 18.05
CA CYS A 73 5.17 -3.07 17.19
C CYS A 73 4.87 -2.57 15.78
N THR A 74 4.66 -1.26 15.60
CA THR A 74 4.47 -0.63 14.29
C THR A 74 5.80 -0.54 13.53
N ASP A 75 6.86 -0.13 14.21
CA ASP A 75 8.21 0.01 13.62
C ASP A 75 8.70 -1.33 13.03
N GLN A 76 8.39 -2.44 13.69
CA GLN A 76 8.71 -3.79 13.20
C GLN A 76 8.01 -4.17 11.88
N GLN A 77 6.89 -3.51 11.54
CA GLN A 77 6.13 -3.80 10.30
C GLN A 77 6.44 -2.83 9.17
N GLU A 78 6.96 -1.65 9.48
CA GLU A 78 7.05 -0.54 8.54
C GLU A 78 7.82 -0.94 7.29
N ASN A 79 9.01 -1.52 7.43
CA ASN A 79 9.85 -1.92 6.30
C ASN A 79 9.17 -2.97 5.40
N ALA A 80 8.66 -4.06 6.00
CA ALA A 80 8.04 -5.14 5.24
C ALA A 80 6.77 -4.68 4.50
N PHE A 81 5.96 -3.84 5.15
CA PHE A 81 4.78 -3.26 4.50
C PHE A 81 5.19 -2.26 3.40
N ALA A 82 6.17 -1.38 3.68
CA ALA A 82 6.72 -0.43 2.72
C ALA A 82 7.25 -1.12 1.47
N ASP A 83 8.06 -2.17 1.61
CA ASP A 83 8.59 -2.96 0.50
C ASP A 83 7.47 -3.61 -0.32
N GLY A 84 6.47 -4.17 0.36
CA GLY A 84 5.29 -4.73 -0.27
C GLY A 84 4.51 -3.71 -1.11
N VAL A 85 4.30 -2.50 -0.58
CA VAL A 85 3.59 -1.44 -1.32
C VAL A 85 4.44 -0.82 -2.43
N ILE A 86 5.77 -0.79 -2.30
CA ILE A 86 6.69 -0.37 -3.38
C ILE A 86 6.59 -1.32 -4.56
N ASN A 87 6.67 -2.63 -4.32
CA ASN A 87 6.55 -3.64 -5.40
C ASN A 87 5.20 -3.53 -6.12
N LEU A 88 4.14 -3.26 -5.36
CA LEU A 88 2.81 -3.03 -5.91
C LEU A 88 2.76 -1.75 -6.77
N ALA A 89 3.36 -0.67 -6.30
CA ALA A 89 3.45 0.59 -7.03
C ALA A 89 4.22 0.40 -8.34
N THR A 90 5.39 -0.23 -8.31
CA THR A 90 6.20 -0.51 -9.52
C THR A 90 5.41 -1.34 -10.53
N THR A 91 4.68 -2.36 -10.08
CA THR A 91 3.83 -3.18 -10.96
C THR A 91 2.73 -2.35 -11.62
N LEU A 92 2.06 -1.51 -10.82
CA LEU A 92 0.98 -0.65 -11.30
C LEU A 92 1.49 0.42 -12.27
N GLN A 93 2.63 1.05 -11.95
CA GLN A 93 3.31 2.02 -12.80
C GLN A 93 3.72 1.40 -14.14
N GLY A 94 4.30 0.19 -14.13
CA GLY A 94 4.65 -0.52 -15.37
C GLY A 94 3.43 -0.79 -16.24
N CYS A 95 2.32 -1.23 -15.64
CA CYS A 95 1.06 -1.41 -16.37
C CYS A 95 0.56 -0.09 -16.95
N ILE A 96 0.49 0.97 -16.14
CA ILE A 96 0.03 2.30 -16.57
C ILE A 96 0.88 2.85 -17.72
N SER A 97 2.20 2.79 -17.60
CA SER A 97 3.12 3.24 -18.64
C SER A 97 2.92 2.49 -19.95
N SER A 98 2.65 1.18 -19.92
CA SER A 98 2.33 0.40 -21.14
C SER A 98 0.99 0.78 -21.82
N LYS A 99 0.15 1.58 -21.15
CA LYS A 99 -1.15 2.06 -21.66
C LYS A 99 -1.12 3.51 -22.09
N ARG A 100 -0.03 4.23 -21.87
CA ARG A 100 0.19 5.53 -22.49
C ARG A 100 0.38 5.27 -23.98
N LYS A 101 -0.53 5.81 -24.80
CA LYS A 101 -0.28 5.96 -26.23
C LYS A 101 0.66 7.15 -26.37
N ASP A 102 1.72 6.97 -27.16
CA ASP A 102 2.57 8.08 -27.62
C ASP A 102 1.74 9.16 -28.34
#